data_AF-A0A2S3XYN3-F1
#
_entry.id   AF-A0A2S3XYN3-F1
#
_cell.length_a   1.000
_cell.length_b   1.000
_cell.length_c   1.000
_cell.angle_alpha   90.00
_cell.angle_beta   90.00
_cell.angle_gamma   90.00
#
_symmetry.space_group_name_H-M   'P 1'
#
loop_
_entity.id
_entity.type
_entity.pdbx_description
1 polymer ?
#
loop_
_entity_poly.entity_id
_entity_poly.type
_entity_poly.pdbx_seq_one_letter_code
_entity_poly.pdbx_strand_id
1 'polypeptide(L)'
;MSFRSLSARWARRLAVACSITLLTATAASALPAPSISGERQAQFEFVDVSDVSAMELWELGDPAPLEPSLRKGKESKPGEVFNVAAEDPDLRTECARHESEAKSQTGWVKSRFESCQKRHYDLVLRDKQNKEQRGRLIFDSWVLGFTLDGTRQVDFVASVEDIQVATSGGEDAKQWKIGQRFSNSIDAGSSDPDPKVNAPSETDRDELLGVWDSTPTWTLSYTSPDKGPLYSQGNAQKVMSVHDMTITVTSPTVDPYVEVGSYQSTVRFDYAGPVAGKYKGAVFTKARVELVMSRTDSEVNESALHIYDALKRPERTFPSSASKSVPGETEPLHRMVDTKNSEDQRANSIKECKKVWGDYSGTSLQCDEYPFASTYEGSLAGDGRFSVRLIEGSDNEAGGRMLNATYTLNRIIDGDAFYVKIVS
;
A
#
# COMPACT_ATOMS: atom_id res chain seq x y z
N MET A 1 39.22 53.73 -39.82
CA MET A 1 40.60 53.56 -39.30
C MET A 1 40.60 52.28 -38.47
N SER A 2 41.00 51.12 -39.02
CA SER A 2 42.38 50.56 -39.10
C SER A 2 43.04 50.41 -37.72
N PHE A 3 43.60 49.28 -37.24
CA PHE A 3 44.18 48.08 -37.85
C PHE A 3 44.26 46.94 -36.77
N ARG A 4 44.02 45.67 -37.16
CA ARG A 4 44.78 44.38 -36.93
C ARG A 4 45.42 44.06 -35.54
N SER A 5 45.54 42.82 -35.02
CA SER A 5 45.36 41.44 -35.56
C SER A 5 45.71 40.32 -34.54
N LEU A 6 45.17 39.11 -34.80
CA LEU A 6 45.71 37.72 -34.60
C LEU A 6 45.83 37.17 -33.15
N SER A 7 45.29 35.97 -32.82
CA SER A 7 45.85 34.68 -33.29
C SER A 7 44.93 33.45 -33.07
N ALA A 8 44.81 32.67 -34.16
CA ALA A 8 44.97 31.21 -34.24
C ALA A 8 43.87 30.23 -33.78
N ARG A 9 43.07 29.76 -34.75
CA ARG A 9 42.38 28.46 -34.73
C ARG A 9 43.10 27.50 -35.69
N TRP A 10 43.58 26.38 -35.18
CA TRP A 10 44.10 25.27 -35.98
C TRP A 10 43.02 24.21 -36.17
N ALA A 11 42.84 23.81 -37.43
CA ALA A 11 42.05 22.67 -37.84
C ALA A 11 42.84 21.37 -37.64
N ARG A 12 42.14 20.25 -37.41
CA ARG A 12 42.50 18.96 -38.00
C ARG A 12 41.28 18.03 -38.07
N ARG A 13 41.00 17.62 -39.31
CA ARG A 13 40.12 16.50 -39.69
C ARG A 13 40.77 15.19 -39.25
N LEU A 14 39.98 14.21 -38.83
CA LEU A 14 40.36 12.80 -38.87
C LEU A 14 39.18 11.97 -39.37
N ALA A 15 39.49 11.17 -40.38
CA ALA A 15 38.60 10.29 -41.10
C ALA A 15 38.27 9.05 -40.25
N VAL A 16 37.01 8.61 -40.28
CA VAL A 16 36.57 7.33 -39.74
C VAL A 16 36.87 6.26 -40.79
N ALA A 17 37.84 5.40 -40.52
CA ALA A 17 38.07 4.17 -41.26
C ALA A 17 37.34 3.02 -40.56
N CYS A 18 36.32 2.45 -41.20
CA CYS A 18 35.72 1.18 -40.80
C CYS A 18 36.68 0.05 -41.21
N SER A 19 37.23 -0.66 -40.23
CA SER A 19 37.91 -1.94 -40.43
C SER A 19 36.99 -3.06 -39.97
N ILE A 20 36.40 -3.76 -40.94
CA ILE A 20 35.68 -5.02 -40.72
C ILE A 20 36.74 -6.11 -40.59
N THR A 21 36.98 -6.61 -39.39
CA THR A 21 37.78 -7.82 -39.17
C THR A 21 36.84 -9.02 -39.21
N LEU A 22 36.88 -9.78 -40.29
CA LEU A 22 36.27 -11.12 -40.34
C LEU A 22 37.04 -12.05 -39.40
N LEU A 23 36.42 -12.43 -38.28
CA LEU A 23 36.81 -13.60 -37.50
C LEU A 23 36.07 -14.81 -38.08
N THR A 24 36.81 -15.64 -38.81
CA THR A 24 36.38 -16.98 -39.23
C THR A 24 36.26 -17.87 -38.00
N ALA A 25 35.04 -18.17 -37.57
CA ALA A 25 34.77 -19.20 -36.58
C ALA A 25 34.96 -20.58 -37.23
N THR A 26 36.07 -21.24 -36.92
CA THR A 26 36.24 -22.68 -37.14
C THR A 26 35.30 -23.43 -36.22
N ALA A 27 34.31 -24.13 -36.78
CA ALA A 27 33.46 -25.06 -36.06
C ALA A 27 34.29 -26.27 -35.62
N ALA A 28 34.75 -26.27 -34.37
CA ALA A 28 35.21 -27.46 -33.70
C ALA A 28 33.99 -28.14 -33.04
N SER A 29 33.67 -29.33 -33.52
CA SER A 29 32.59 -30.19 -33.04
C SER A 29 32.80 -30.51 -31.55
N ALA A 30 31.98 -29.93 -30.68
CA ALA A 30 31.89 -30.38 -29.30
C ALA A 30 31.20 -31.74 -29.29
N LEU A 31 31.93 -32.79 -28.90
CA LEU A 31 31.34 -34.08 -28.57
C LEU A 31 30.35 -33.89 -27.41
N PRO A 32 29.14 -34.49 -27.45
CA PRO A 32 28.19 -34.37 -26.37
C PRO A 32 28.73 -35.05 -25.12
N ALA A 33 28.74 -34.31 -24.00
CA ALA A 33 29.00 -34.85 -22.68
C ALA A 33 27.93 -35.91 -22.34
N PRO A 34 28.28 -37.00 -21.64
CA PRO A 34 27.33 -38.04 -21.29
C PRO A 34 26.31 -37.49 -20.30
N SER A 35 25.03 -37.58 -20.68
CA SER A 35 23.88 -37.25 -19.85
C SER A 35 23.86 -38.10 -18.59
N ILE A 36 24.06 -37.47 -17.44
CA ILE A 36 23.84 -38.09 -16.13
C ILE A 36 22.32 -38.08 -15.86
N SER A 37 21.77 -39.28 -15.71
CA SER A 37 20.51 -39.70 -15.06
C SER A 37 19.37 -38.67 -14.94
N GLY A 38 18.25 -38.99 -15.59
CA GLY A 38 17.05 -38.18 -15.68
C GLY A 38 16.44 -37.72 -14.35
N GLU A 39 16.29 -36.41 -14.22
CA GLU A 39 15.17 -35.82 -13.51
C GLU A 39 13.89 -36.29 -14.18
N ARG A 40 13.04 -37.01 -13.43
CA ARG A 40 11.70 -37.36 -13.88
C ARG A 40 10.92 -36.05 -13.98
N GLN A 41 10.78 -35.49 -15.18
CA GLN A 41 9.94 -34.31 -15.39
C GLN A 41 8.55 -34.57 -14.79
N ALA A 42 8.06 -33.66 -13.95
CA ALA A 42 6.76 -33.83 -13.32
C ALA A 42 5.68 -33.93 -14.40
N GLN A 43 4.84 -34.96 -14.29
CA GLN A 43 3.82 -35.29 -15.29
C GLN A 43 2.58 -34.42 -15.16
N PHE A 44 2.35 -33.86 -13.97
CA PHE A 44 1.15 -33.10 -13.64
C PHE A 44 1.47 -31.64 -13.31
N GLU A 45 0.46 -30.78 -13.45
CA GLU A 45 0.49 -29.35 -13.12
C GLU A 45 -0.81 -28.93 -12.43
N PHE A 46 -0.71 -27.95 -11.53
CA PHE A 46 -1.87 -27.21 -11.04
C PHE A 46 -2.08 -25.97 -11.92
N VAL A 47 -3.32 -25.72 -12.34
CA VAL A 47 -3.72 -24.50 -13.07
C VAL A 47 -4.95 -23.88 -12.44
N ASP A 48 -5.14 -22.57 -12.62
CA ASP A 48 -6.37 -21.91 -12.20
C ASP A 48 -7.56 -22.43 -13.02
N VAL A 49 -8.71 -22.61 -12.38
CA VAL A 49 -9.95 -23.04 -13.05
C VAL A 49 -10.34 -22.11 -14.20
N SER A 50 -9.98 -20.81 -14.13
CA SER A 50 -10.24 -19.85 -15.21
C SER A 50 -9.51 -20.18 -16.51
N ASP A 51 -8.43 -20.97 -16.42
CA ASP A 51 -7.62 -21.42 -17.55
C ASP A 51 -8.06 -22.80 -18.10
N VAL A 52 -9.20 -23.32 -17.61
CA VAL A 52 -9.78 -24.61 -17.99
C VAL A 52 -11.16 -24.39 -18.61
N SER A 53 -11.45 -25.04 -19.74
CA SER A 53 -12.77 -24.88 -20.37
C SER A 53 -13.86 -25.58 -19.55
N ALA A 54 -15.09 -25.05 -19.59
CA ALA A 54 -16.23 -25.63 -18.88
C ALA A 54 -16.51 -27.10 -19.27
N MET A 55 -16.17 -27.50 -20.50
CA MET A 55 -16.34 -28.87 -21.00
C MET A 55 -15.30 -29.83 -20.40
N GLU A 56 -14.14 -29.34 -19.98
CA GLU A 56 -13.07 -30.14 -19.35
C GLU A 56 -13.33 -30.35 -17.85
N LEU A 57 -14.10 -29.48 -17.18
CA LEU A 57 -14.40 -29.54 -15.73
C LEU A 57 -15.38 -30.64 -15.28
N TRP A 58 -15.88 -31.46 -16.20
CA TRP A 58 -17.04 -32.32 -15.94
C TRP A 58 -16.77 -33.55 -15.05
N GLU A 59 -15.52 -33.97 -14.87
CA GLU A 59 -15.17 -35.24 -14.18
C GLU A 59 -14.86 -35.11 -12.68
N LEU A 60 -14.59 -33.90 -12.17
CA LEU A 60 -14.25 -33.65 -10.76
C LEU A 60 -15.29 -32.79 -10.02
N GLY A 61 -16.57 -33.05 -10.31
CA GLY A 61 -17.70 -32.30 -9.75
C GLY A 61 -17.65 -32.13 -8.22
N ASP A 62 -17.99 -30.92 -7.78
CA ASP A 62 -18.07 -30.39 -6.40
C ASP A 62 -17.07 -30.99 -5.40
N PRO A 63 -15.86 -30.38 -5.25
CA PRO A 63 -14.91 -30.75 -4.21
C PRO A 63 -15.56 -30.78 -2.82
N ALA A 64 -15.24 -31.80 -2.03
CA ALA A 64 -15.76 -31.95 -0.68
C ALA A 64 -14.82 -31.29 0.34
N PRO A 65 -15.33 -30.79 1.48
CA PRO A 65 -14.49 -30.38 2.59
C PRO A 65 -13.51 -31.48 3.01
N LEU A 66 -12.32 -31.12 3.53
CA LEU A 66 -11.38 -32.12 4.02
C LEU A 66 -12.03 -33.03 5.08
N GLU A 67 -11.92 -34.35 4.86
CA GLU A 67 -12.44 -35.36 5.78
C GLU A 67 -11.87 -35.18 7.20
N PRO A 68 -12.70 -35.19 8.27
CA PRO A 68 -12.24 -34.99 9.64
C PRO A 68 -11.16 -35.98 10.10
N SER A 69 -11.14 -37.18 9.51
CA SER A 69 -10.13 -38.23 9.77
C SER A 69 -8.70 -37.85 9.34
N LEU A 70 -8.53 -36.76 8.60
CA LEU A 70 -7.25 -36.23 8.12
C LEU A 70 -6.65 -35.16 9.05
N ARG A 71 -7.41 -34.73 10.07
CA ARG A 71 -6.94 -33.80 11.10
C ARG A 71 -6.00 -34.55 12.06
N LYS A 72 -4.69 -34.30 11.97
CA LYS A 72 -3.72 -34.83 12.95
C LYS A 72 -3.49 -33.80 14.06
N GLY A 73 -4.00 -34.06 15.27
CA GLY A 73 -3.62 -33.32 16.47
C GLY A 73 -4.76 -33.18 17.48
N LYS A 74 -4.43 -33.27 18.78
CA LYS A 74 -5.35 -33.04 19.90
C LYS A 74 -6.12 -31.73 19.72
N GLU A 75 -7.39 -31.70 20.15
CA GLU A 75 -8.12 -30.45 20.42
C GLU A 75 -7.19 -29.45 21.11
N SER A 76 -6.70 -28.48 20.34
CA SER A 76 -6.12 -27.28 20.89
C SER A 76 -7.29 -26.49 21.46
N LYS A 77 -7.19 -26.13 22.74
CA LYS A 77 -8.04 -25.08 23.29
C LYS A 77 -7.95 -23.87 22.35
N PRO A 78 -9.04 -23.14 22.10
CA PRO A 78 -8.97 -21.87 21.39
C PRO A 78 -7.83 -21.06 22.02
N GLY A 79 -6.83 -20.71 21.22
CA GLY A 79 -5.82 -19.75 21.65
C GLY A 79 -6.55 -18.50 22.11
N GLU A 80 -6.08 -17.88 23.19
CA GLU A 80 -6.63 -16.61 23.66
C GLU A 80 -6.66 -15.63 22.48
N VAL A 81 -7.85 -15.44 21.92
CA VAL A 81 -8.18 -14.31 21.09
C VAL A 81 -7.94 -13.12 22.00
N PHE A 82 -6.99 -12.25 21.62
CA PHE A 82 -6.87 -10.95 22.25
C PHE A 82 -8.22 -10.25 22.09
N ASN A 83 -9.02 -10.27 23.15
CA ASN A 83 -10.24 -9.49 23.26
C ASN A 83 -9.83 -8.02 23.30
N VAL A 84 -9.72 -7.41 22.13
CA VAL A 84 -9.84 -5.97 21.98
C VAL A 84 -11.34 -5.67 21.97
N ALA A 85 -11.74 -4.75 22.85
CA ALA A 85 -13.11 -4.47 23.23
C ALA A 85 -14.07 -4.33 22.03
N ALA A 86 -15.24 -4.95 22.20
CA ALA A 86 -16.38 -4.85 21.30
C ALA A 86 -16.89 -3.41 21.22
N GLU A 87 -16.87 -2.85 20.01
CA GLU A 87 -17.87 -1.93 19.46
C GLU A 87 -17.70 -1.75 17.92
N ASP A 88 -16.57 -2.15 17.33
CA ASP A 88 -16.34 -2.22 15.88
C ASP A 88 -16.57 -3.67 15.38
N PRO A 89 -17.29 -3.93 14.26
CA PRO A 89 -17.23 -5.24 13.60
C PRO A 89 -15.78 -5.70 13.41
N ASP A 90 -15.49 -6.98 13.67
CA ASP A 90 -14.15 -7.55 13.42
C ASP A 90 -13.72 -7.27 11.97
N LEU A 91 -12.45 -6.93 11.75
CA LEU A 91 -11.89 -6.48 10.47
C LEU A 91 -12.23 -7.44 9.32
N ARG A 92 -12.31 -8.75 9.59
CA ARG A 92 -12.75 -9.76 8.60
C ARG A 92 -14.17 -9.53 8.10
N THR A 93 -15.08 -9.18 9.02
CA THR A 93 -16.50 -8.95 8.71
C THR A 93 -16.66 -7.72 7.81
N GLU A 94 -15.91 -6.66 8.08
CA GLU A 94 -15.87 -5.49 7.20
C GLU A 94 -15.21 -5.81 5.86
N CYS A 95 -14.08 -6.53 5.88
CA CYS A 95 -13.39 -6.96 4.68
C CYS A 95 -14.30 -7.69 3.69
N ALA A 96 -15.18 -8.56 4.21
CA ALA A 96 -16.14 -9.30 3.40
C ALA A 96 -17.18 -8.40 2.70
N ARG A 97 -17.44 -7.18 3.22
CA ARG A 97 -18.30 -6.18 2.56
C ARG A 97 -17.59 -5.42 1.43
N HIS A 98 -16.26 -5.52 1.35
CA HIS A 98 -15.40 -4.89 0.36
C HIS A 98 -14.75 -5.96 -0.56
N GLU A 99 -15.54 -6.93 -0.99
CA GLU A 99 -15.06 -8.13 -1.70
C GLU A 99 -14.23 -7.80 -2.96
N SER A 100 -14.61 -6.77 -3.73
CA SER A 100 -13.87 -6.35 -4.93
C SER A 100 -12.45 -5.90 -4.62
N GLU A 101 -12.29 -5.03 -3.62
CA GLU A 101 -11.00 -4.53 -3.18
C GLU A 101 -10.19 -5.62 -2.46
N ALA A 102 -10.85 -6.43 -1.63
CA ALA A 102 -10.24 -7.51 -0.88
C ALA A 102 -9.61 -8.60 -1.77
N LYS A 103 -10.13 -8.82 -2.98
CA LYS A 103 -9.57 -9.77 -3.97
C LYS A 103 -8.36 -9.25 -4.75
N SER A 104 -8.11 -7.93 -4.70
CA SER A 104 -6.98 -7.31 -5.38
C SER A 104 -5.65 -7.71 -4.74
N GLN A 105 -4.55 -7.58 -5.48
CA GLN A 105 -3.19 -7.85 -4.97
C GLN A 105 -2.87 -7.05 -3.69
N THR A 106 -3.42 -5.84 -3.55
CA THR A 106 -3.17 -4.97 -2.40
C THR A 106 -4.19 -5.12 -1.27
N GLY A 107 -5.27 -5.86 -1.53
CA GLY A 107 -6.41 -5.96 -0.61
C GLY A 107 -7.17 -4.64 -0.42
N TRP A 108 -8.06 -4.64 0.56
CA TRP A 108 -8.78 -3.48 1.05
C TRP A 108 -8.01 -2.83 2.21
N VAL A 109 -7.74 -1.53 2.11
CA VAL A 109 -7.08 -0.77 3.17
C VAL A 109 -8.14 0.08 3.88
N LYS A 110 -8.62 -0.41 5.02
CA LYS A 110 -9.65 0.25 5.85
C LYS A 110 -9.14 1.60 6.36
N SER A 111 -7.93 1.62 6.89
CA SER A 111 -7.33 2.79 7.51
C SER A 111 -5.80 2.76 7.42
N ARG A 112 -5.15 3.80 7.95
CA ARG A 112 -3.68 3.80 8.11
C ARG A 112 -3.21 2.66 9.02
N PHE A 113 -4.09 2.07 9.82
CA PHE A 113 -3.75 1.05 10.82
C PHE A 113 -4.25 -0.35 10.51
N GLU A 114 -5.21 -0.51 9.60
CA GLU A 114 -5.86 -1.78 9.33
C GLU A 114 -6.01 -2.01 7.83
N SER A 115 -5.68 -3.22 7.37
CA SER A 115 -5.91 -3.67 6.00
C SER A 115 -6.26 -5.16 5.97
N CYS A 116 -6.88 -5.62 4.91
CA CYS A 116 -7.18 -7.03 4.72
C CYS A 116 -7.10 -7.43 3.24
N GLN A 117 -6.86 -8.71 3.00
CA GLN A 117 -7.01 -9.34 1.70
C GLN A 117 -7.70 -10.69 1.89
N LYS A 118 -8.62 -11.02 0.97
CA LYS A 118 -9.18 -12.36 0.81
C LYS A 118 -9.02 -12.79 -0.65
N ARG A 119 -8.26 -13.85 -0.88
CA ARG A 119 -8.07 -14.47 -2.19
C ARG A 119 -8.72 -15.84 -2.20
N HIS A 120 -9.62 -16.07 -3.15
CA HIS A 120 -10.21 -17.38 -3.40
C HIS A 120 -9.38 -18.10 -4.46
N TYR A 121 -8.98 -19.33 -4.17
CA TYR A 121 -8.24 -20.19 -5.08
C TYR A 121 -9.10 -21.38 -5.48
N ASP A 122 -9.15 -21.66 -6.78
CA ASP A 122 -9.78 -22.85 -7.36
C ASP A 122 -8.82 -23.43 -8.40
N LEU A 123 -8.05 -24.43 -7.96
CA LEU A 123 -6.95 -24.99 -8.72
C LEU A 123 -7.30 -26.41 -9.18
N VAL A 124 -7.04 -26.69 -10.45
CA VAL A 124 -7.21 -28.02 -11.05
C VAL A 124 -5.85 -28.66 -11.25
N LEU A 125 -5.67 -29.83 -10.68
CA LEU A 125 -4.54 -30.72 -10.95
C LEU A 125 -4.83 -31.51 -12.24
N ARG A 126 -3.96 -31.41 -13.24
CA ARG A 126 -4.11 -32.12 -14.52
C ARG A 126 -2.80 -32.64 -15.09
N ASP A 127 -2.91 -33.65 -15.96
CA ASP A 127 -1.81 -34.14 -16.77
C ASP A 127 -1.42 -33.10 -17.82
N LYS A 128 -0.11 -32.84 -17.96
CA LYS A 128 0.39 -31.82 -18.88
C LYS A 128 0.14 -32.16 -20.35
N GLN A 129 0.14 -33.44 -20.70
CA GLN A 129 0.10 -33.94 -22.08
C GLN A 129 -1.33 -34.11 -22.57
N ASN A 130 -2.16 -34.87 -21.84
CA ASN A 130 -3.51 -35.22 -22.29
C ASN A 130 -4.61 -34.36 -21.63
N LYS A 131 -4.24 -33.47 -20.71
CA LYS A 131 -5.14 -32.57 -19.95
C LYS A 131 -6.19 -33.29 -19.09
N GLU A 132 -6.00 -34.59 -18.85
CA GLU A 132 -6.84 -35.37 -17.94
C GLU A 132 -6.74 -34.82 -16.51
N GLN A 133 -7.90 -34.60 -15.89
CA GLN A 133 -7.97 -34.05 -14.54
C GLN A 133 -7.74 -35.14 -13.50
N ARG A 134 -6.86 -34.86 -12.54
CA ARG A 134 -6.47 -35.77 -11.45
C ARG A 134 -6.88 -35.28 -10.08
N GLY A 135 -7.23 -34.01 -9.96
CA GLY A 135 -7.81 -33.48 -8.74
C GLY A 135 -8.15 -32.00 -8.83
N ARG A 136 -8.80 -31.49 -7.80
CA ARG A 136 -9.21 -30.09 -7.67
C ARG A 136 -9.05 -29.67 -6.22
N LEU A 137 -8.49 -28.49 -6.00
CA LEU A 137 -8.23 -27.89 -4.70
C LEU A 137 -8.85 -26.51 -4.67
N ILE A 138 -9.78 -26.30 -3.73
CA ILE A 138 -10.37 -25.00 -3.45
C ILE A 138 -9.94 -24.58 -2.05
N PHE A 139 -9.55 -23.32 -1.87
CA PHE A 139 -9.28 -22.75 -0.54
C PHE A 139 -9.36 -21.22 -0.57
N ASP A 140 -9.54 -20.62 0.60
CA ASP A 140 -9.44 -19.18 0.80
C ASP A 140 -8.12 -18.84 1.51
N SER A 141 -7.35 -17.92 0.93
CA SER A 141 -6.17 -17.33 1.59
C SER A 141 -6.54 -15.95 2.13
N TRP A 142 -6.24 -15.71 3.39
CA TRP A 142 -6.44 -14.43 4.06
C TRP A 142 -5.13 -13.81 4.51
N VAL A 143 -5.06 -12.48 4.45
CA VAL A 143 -4.03 -11.69 5.14
C VAL A 143 -4.72 -10.50 5.79
N LEU A 144 -4.64 -10.38 7.12
CA LEU A 144 -5.05 -9.20 7.87
C LEU A 144 -3.80 -8.45 8.33
N GLY A 145 -3.73 -7.16 8.07
CA GLY A 145 -2.60 -6.31 8.43
C GLY A 145 -2.98 -5.29 9.50
N PHE A 146 -2.12 -5.14 10.50
CA PHE A 146 -2.27 -4.20 11.62
C PHE A 146 -0.98 -3.42 11.82
N THR A 147 -1.00 -2.10 11.64
CA THR A 147 0.15 -1.25 12.01
C THR A 147 -0.13 -0.55 13.32
N LEU A 148 0.95 -0.30 14.09
CA LEU A 148 0.82 0.24 15.44
C LEU A 148 1.26 1.70 15.51
N ASP A 149 0.42 2.55 16.07
CA ASP A 149 0.82 3.90 16.44
C ASP A 149 1.44 3.90 17.84
N GLY A 150 2.68 4.39 17.96
CA GLY A 150 3.50 4.35 19.19
C GLY A 150 4.67 3.38 19.10
N THR A 151 4.62 2.42 18.19
CA THR A 151 5.67 1.41 17.97
C THR A 151 5.92 1.26 16.48
N ARG A 152 7.18 1.18 16.06
CA ARG A 152 7.55 0.93 14.66
C ARG A 152 7.36 -0.55 14.31
N GLN A 153 6.11 -1.00 14.25
CA GLN A 153 5.72 -2.39 14.06
C GLN A 153 4.48 -2.53 13.17
N VAL A 154 4.49 -3.56 12.33
CA VAL A 154 3.33 -4.09 11.61
C VAL A 154 3.21 -5.58 11.86
N ASP A 155 1.99 -6.03 12.10
CA ASP A 155 1.63 -7.43 12.27
C ASP A 155 0.75 -7.88 11.10
N PHE A 156 1.08 -9.02 10.51
CA PHE A 156 0.24 -9.70 9.54
C PHE A 156 -0.28 -11.01 10.13
N VAL A 157 -1.59 -11.19 10.11
CA VAL A 157 -2.27 -12.45 10.46
C VAL A 157 -2.70 -13.11 9.17
N ALA A 158 -1.96 -14.15 8.78
CA ALA A 158 -2.21 -14.88 7.54
C ALA A 158 -2.88 -16.22 7.82
N SER A 159 -3.74 -16.66 6.91
CA SER A 159 -4.36 -17.99 7.01
C SER A 159 -4.74 -18.62 5.68
N VAL A 160 -4.94 -19.93 5.73
CA VAL A 160 -5.52 -20.77 4.68
C VAL A 160 -6.73 -21.47 5.28
N GLU A 161 -7.90 -21.26 4.68
CA GLU A 161 -9.20 -21.65 5.23
C GLU A 161 -10.10 -22.26 4.13
N ASP A 162 -11.24 -22.81 4.54
CA ASP A 162 -12.30 -23.31 3.64
C ASP A 162 -11.81 -24.31 2.57
N ILE A 163 -10.88 -25.19 2.97
CA ILE A 163 -10.22 -26.13 2.07
C ILE A 163 -11.18 -27.23 1.63
N GLN A 164 -11.36 -27.37 0.31
CA GLN A 164 -12.13 -28.44 -0.31
C GLN A 164 -11.27 -29.15 -1.36
N VAL A 165 -11.41 -30.46 -1.46
CA VAL A 165 -10.58 -31.28 -2.32
C VAL A 165 -11.36 -32.40 -3.00
N ALA A 166 -11.01 -32.68 -4.25
CA ALA A 166 -11.40 -33.87 -4.98
C ALA A 166 -10.15 -34.48 -5.63
N THR A 167 -9.99 -35.80 -5.58
CA THR A 167 -8.90 -36.50 -6.27
C THR A 167 -9.42 -37.69 -7.07
N SER A 168 -8.70 -38.01 -8.14
CA SER A 168 -8.95 -39.16 -9.01
C SER A 168 -7.61 -39.78 -9.44
N GLY A 169 -7.64 -40.93 -10.14
CA GLY A 169 -6.44 -41.49 -10.78
C GLY A 169 -5.30 -41.90 -9.84
N GLY A 170 -5.57 -42.12 -8.54
CA GLY A 170 -4.57 -42.53 -7.55
C GLY A 170 -3.85 -41.39 -6.83
N GLU A 171 -4.25 -40.13 -7.07
CA GLU A 171 -3.74 -38.98 -6.32
C GLU A 171 -4.22 -38.98 -4.86
N ASP A 172 -3.31 -38.65 -3.94
CA ASP A 172 -3.55 -38.58 -2.50
C ASP A 172 -3.40 -37.13 -2.01
N ALA A 173 -4.55 -36.46 -1.81
CA ALA A 173 -4.61 -35.10 -1.27
C ALA A 173 -3.91 -34.94 0.09
N LYS A 174 -3.68 -36.03 0.83
CA LYS A 174 -2.96 -35.99 2.11
C LYS A 174 -1.48 -35.67 1.95
N GLN A 175 -0.94 -35.72 0.74
CA GLN A 175 0.43 -35.33 0.41
C GLN A 175 0.51 -33.90 -0.16
N TRP A 176 -0.64 -33.26 -0.39
CA TRP A 176 -0.67 -31.91 -0.94
C TRP A 176 -0.35 -30.89 0.15
N LYS A 177 0.39 -29.84 -0.23
CA LYS A 177 0.77 -28.75 0.65
C LYS A 177 0.37 -27.41 0.05
N ILE A 178 0.08 -26.47 0.94
CA ILE A 178 -0.04 -25.04 0.61
C ILE A 178 1.06 -24.31 1.36
N GLY A 179 1.81 -23.46 0.66
CA GLY A 179 2.84 -22.61 1.21
C GLY A 179 2.46 -21.13 1.15
N GLN A 180 2.68 -20.43 2.26
CA GLN A 180 2.67 -18.98 2.34
C GLN A 180 4.07 -18.50 2.68
N ARG A 181 4.69 -17.75 1.77
CA ARG A 181 6.02 -17.16 1.98
C ARG A 181 5.96 -15.65 1.93
N PHE A 182 6.27 -15.00 3.03
CA PHE A 182 6.41 -13.56 3.11
C PHE A 182 7.85 -13.13 2.84
N SER A 183 7.99 -12.00 2.18
CA SER A 183 9.25 -11.30 2.00
C SER A 183 9.02 -9.80 2.13
N ASN A 184 10.08 -9.06 2.41
CA ASN A 184 10.02 -7.61 2.43
C ASN A 184 11.20 -7.00 1.66
N SER A 185 10.94 -5.87 1.04
CA SER A 185 11.94 -5.01 0.41
C SER A 185 11.82 -3.59 0.95
N ILE A 186 12.90 -2.81 0.87
CA ILE A 186 12.94 -1.42 1.32
C ILE A 186 13.10 -0.53 0.10
N ASP A 187 12.21 0.45 -0.04
CA ASP A 187 12.37 1.54 -0.99
C ASP A 187 13.32 2.58 -0.40
N ALA A 188 14.61 2.45 -0.73
CA ALA A 188 15.64 3.36 -0.26
C ALA A 188 15.49 4.79 -0.80
N GLY A 189 14.82 5.00 -1.94
CA GLY A 189 14.60 6.32 -2.53
C GLY A 189 13.56 7.14 -1.76
N SER A 190 12.58 6.45 -1.16
CA SER A 190 11.52 7.06 -0.35
C SER A 190 11.79 6.98 1.17
N SER A 191 12.95 6.45 1.58
CA SER A 191 13.34 6.29 2.98
C SER A 191 14.42 7.30 3.41
N ASP A 192 14.48 7.57 4.71
CA ASP A 192 15.58 8.31 5.31
C ASP A 192 16.85 7.43 5.40
N PRO A 193 18.05 8.00 5.62
CA PRO A 193 19.31 7.27 5.60
C PRO A 193 19.40 6.07 6.58
N ASP A 194 20.06 5.00 6.12
CA ASP A 194 20.23 3.71 6.83
C ASP A 194 18.89 3.04 7.21
N PRO A 195 17.98 2.82 6.24
CA PRO A 195 16.68 2.22 6.51
C PRO A 195 16.83 0.73 6.83
N LYS A 196 16.11 0.26 7.86
CA LYS A 196 16.18 -1.14 8.32
C LYS A 196 14.80 -1.64 8.70
N VAL A 197 14.54 -2.90 8.37
CA VAL A 197 13.39 -3.69 8.82
C VAL A 197 13.91 -5.00 9.38
N ASN A 198 13.47 -5.36 10.57
CA ASN A 198 13.69 -6.66 11.18
C ASN A 198 12.49 -7.54 10.84
N ALA A 199 12.73 -8.59 10.07
CA ALA A 199 11.76 -9.64 9.79
C ALA A 199 11.63 -10.59 11.00
N PRO A 200 10.49 -11.29 11.15
CA PRO A 200 10.39 -12.39 12.11
C PRO A 200 11.35 -13.53 11.75
N SER A 201 11.58 -14.45 12.70
CA SER A 201 12.49 -15.59 12.49
C SER A 201 12.00 -16.57 11.43
N GLU A 202 10.67 -16.73 11.32
CA GLU A 202 10.02 -17.55 10.32
C GLU A 202 9.19 -16.65 9.40
N THR A 203 9.45 -16.74 8.09
CA THR A 203 8.72 -15.99 7.05
C THR A 203 8.10 -16.92 6.02
N ASP A 204 8.18 -18.23 6.22
CA ASP A 204 7.65 -19.25 5.32
C ASP A 204 6.88 -20.26 6.16
N ARG A 205 5.68 -20.61 5.70
CA ARG A 205 4.88 -21.69 6.27
C ARG A 205 4.35 -22.54 5.14
N ASP A 206 4.93 -23.72 4.98
CA ASP A 206 4.57 -24.69 3.95
C ASP A 206 4.14 -26.02 4.59
N GLU A 207 2.83 -26.25 4.60
CA GLU A 207 2.18 -27.26 5.41
C GLU A 207 1.17 -28.10 4.62
N LEU A 208 0.94 -29.32 5.11
CA LEU A 208 -0.08 -30.22 4.55
C LEU A 208 -1.48 -29.63 4.73
N LEU A 209 -2.41 -29.98 3.83
CA LEU A 209 -3.80 -29.48 3.89
C LEU A 209 -4.47 -29.72 5.26
N GLY A 210 -4.27 -30.90 5.86
CA GLY A 210 -4.84 -31.22 7.18
C GLY A 210 -4.24 -30.43 8.35
N VAL A 211 -3.02 -29.90 8.19
CA VAL A 211 -2.40 -29.01 9.18
C VAL A 211 -3.01 -27.61 9.08
N TRP A 212 -3.23 -27.11 7.86
CA TRP A 212 -3.96 -25.85 7.65
C TRP A 212 -5.40 -25.94 8.16
N ASP A 213 -6.13 -27.02 7.86
CA ASP A 213 -7.52 -27.21 8.35
C ASP A 213 -7.63 -27.21 9.89
N SER A 214 -6.58 -27.66 10.60
CA SER A 214 -6.56 -27.69 12.07
C SER A 214 -5.95 -26.44 12.72
N THR A 215 -5.01 -25.79 12.03
CA THR A 215 -4.29 -24.60 12.52
C THR A 215 -4.18 -23.57 11.40
N PRO A 216 -5.30 -22.95 10.98
CA PRO A 216 -5.35 -22.18 9.74
C PRO A 216 -4.51 -20.91 9.79
N THR A 217 -4.25 -20.38 10.99
CA THR A 217 -3.70 -19.04 11.18
C THR A 217 -2.26 -19.06 11.69
N TRP A 218 -1.47 -18.06 11.30
CA TRP A 218 -0.20 -17.69 11.92
C TRP A 218 0.04 -16.17 11.82
N THR A 219 0.97 -15.66 12.63
CA THR A 219 1.23 -14.22 12.76
C THR A 219 2.69 -13.91 12.45
N LEU A 220 2.91 -12.86 11.67
CA LEU A 220 4.23 -12.32 11.33
C LEU A 220 4.35 -10.89 11.85
N SER A 221 5.38 -10.61 12.64
CA SER A 221 5.64 -9.27 13.18
C SER A 221 6.92 -8.70 12.58
N TYR A 222 6.79 -7.60 11.83
CA TYR A 222 7.91 -6.84 11.29
C TYR A 222 8.10 -5.57 12.10
N THR A 223 9.36 -5.25 12.41
CA THR A 223 9.69 -4.03 13.15
C THR A 223 10.77 -3.23 12.43
N SER A 224 10.89 -1.94 12.76
CA SER A 224 12.01 -1.12 12.28
C SER A 224 12.71 -0.48 13.47
N PRO A 225 14.03 -0.69 13.65
CA PRO A 225 14.77 -0.09 14.75
C PRO A 225 14.80 1.44 14.62
N ASP A 226 14.98 2.14 15.74
CA ASP A 226 15.18 3.58 15.78
C ASP A 226 16.48 3.97 16.51
N LYS A 227 16.97 5.16 16.22
CA LYS A 227 18.20 5.75 16.77
C LYS A 227 17.89 6.83 17.81
N GLY A 228 16.71 6.80 18.41
CA GLY A 228 16.20 7.88 19.26
C GLY A 228 15.69 9.09 18.45
N PRO A 229 15.38 10.21 19.13
CA PRO A 229 14.72 11.36 18.51
C PRO A 229 15.68 12.18 17.63
N LEU A 230 15.52 12.06 16.30
CA LEU A 230 16.28 12.83 15.30
C LEU A 230 15.43 13.84 14.51
N TYR A 231 14.10 13.89 14.76
CA TYR A 231 13.16 14.71 14.00
C TYR A 231 13.47 16.22 14.07
N SER A 232 14.04 16.71 15.18
CA SER A 232 14.48 18.12 15.29
C SER A 232 15.63 18.48 14.34
N GLN A 233 16.30 17.48 13.75
CA GLN A 233 17.34 17.62 12.75
C GLN A 233 16.80 17.40 11.32
N GLY A 234 15.47 17.29 11.16
CA GLY A 234 14.82 17.00 9.88
C GLY A 234 14.86 15.53 9.47
N ASN A 235 15.23 14.61 10.38
CA ASN A 235 15.27 13.17 10.10
C ASN A 235 14.18 12.45 10.88
N ALA A 236 13.09 12.10 10.20
CA ALA A 236 11.97 11.37 10.77
C ALA A 236 12.21 9.85 10.80
N GLN A 237 13.39 9.38 10.37
CA GLN A 237 13.75 7.96 10.28
C GLN A 237 12.71 7.15 9.50
N LYS A 238 12.18 7.72 8.42
CA LYS A 238 11.21 7.07 7.53
C LYS A 238 11.85 5.82 6.92
N VAL A 239 11.15 4.71 7.01
CA VAL A 239 11.49 3.46 6.32
C VAL A 239 10.25 3.01 5.56
N MET A 240 10.32 3.09 4.24
CA MET A 240 9.29 2.64 3.33
C MET A 240 9.59 1.19 2.95
N SER A 241 8.77 0.25 3.41
CA SER A 241 8.92 -1.17 3.11
C SER A 241 7.72 -1.71 2.35
N VAL A 242 8.00 -2.51 1.33
CA VAL A 242 6.99 -3.31 0.63
C VAL A 242 7.08 -4.74 1.18
N HIS A 243 5.93 -5.29 1.57
CA HIS A 243 5.77 -6.65 2.05
C HIS A 243 4.97 -7.43 1.02
N ASP A 244 5.53 -8.54 0.55
CA ASP A 244 4.95 -9.37 -0.49
C ASP A 244 4.76 -10.81 0.01
N MET A 245 3.68 -11.46 -0.40
CA MET A 245 3.45 -12.89 -0.16
C MET A 245 3.49 -13.67 -1.47
N THR A 246 4.13 -14.83 -1.45
CA THR A 246 4.04 -15.84 -2.49
C THR A 246 3.19 -17.01 -1.97
N ILE A 247 2.22 -17.45 -2.78
CA ILE A 247 1.47 -18.68 -2.55
C ILE A 247 2.10 -19.80 -3.38
N THR A 248 2.25 -20.97 -2.77
CA THR A 248 2.64 -22.20 -3.46
C THR A 248 1.67 -23.33 -3.19
N VAL A 249 1.45 -24.19 -4.18
CA VAL A 249 0.72 -25.46 -3.99
C VAL A 249 1.57 -26.58 -4.56
N THR A 250 1.83 -27.62 -3.75
CA THR A 250 2.73 -28.71 -4.11
C THR A 250 2.14 -30.08 -3.79
N SER A 251 2.62 -31.09 -4.52
CA SER A 251 2.36 -32.53 -4.30
C SER A 251 3.58 -33.32 -4.84
N PRO A 252 3.84 -34.56 -4.40
CA PRO A 252 4.99 -35.35 -4.85
C PRO A 252 5.09 -35.60 -6.37
N THR A 253 3.98 -35.44 -7.11
CA THR A 253 3.86 -35.83 -8.53
C THR A 253 3.79 -34.64 -9.50
N VAL A 254 3.84 -33.40 -8.99
CA VAL A 254 3.57 -32.16 -9.73
C VAL A 254 4.74 -31.20 -9.78
N ASP A 255 4.76 -30.38 -10.82
CA ASP A 255 5.45 -29.09 -10.73
C ASP A 255 4.65 -28.15 -9.82
N PRO A 256 5.30 -27.48 -8.85
CA PRO A 256 4.64 -26.53 -7.97
C PRO A 256 3.86 -25.45 -8.72
N TYR A 257 2.62 -25.20 -8.29
CA TYR A 257 1.98 -23.92 -8.56
C TYR A 257 2.66 -22.85 -7.72
N VAL A 258 2.97 -21.71 -8.33
CA VAL A 258 3.62 -20.58 -7.65
C VAL A 258 2.98 -19.29 -8.14
N GLU A 259 2.36 -18.55 -7.22
CA GLU A 259 1.87 -17.20 -7.46
C GLU A 259 2.70 -16.20 -6.65
N VAL A 260 3.68 -15.59 -7.30
CA VAL A 260 4.52 -14.55 -6.70
C VAL A 260 3.71 -13.26 -6.56
N GLY A 261 3.79 -12.61 -5.41
CA GLY A 261 3.07 -11.37 -5.16
C GLY A 261 1.56 -11.58 -5.08
N SER A 262 1.10 -12.75 -4.65
CA SER A 262 -0.30 -13.02 -4.30
C SER A 262 -0.91 -11.98 -3.34
N TYR A 263 -0.07 -11.35 -2.50
CA TYR A 263 -0.37 -10.19 -1.66
C TYR A 263 0.77 -9.18 -1.74
N GLN A 264 0.44 -7.89 -1.68
CA GLN A 264 1.40 -6.80 -1.53
C GLN A 264 0.88 -5.68 -0.62
N SER A 265 1.68 -5.23 0.34
CA SER A 265 1.38 -4.06 1.17
C SER A 265 2.57 -3.14 1.32
N THR A 266 2.32 -1.83 1.38
CA THR A 266 3.34 -0.82 1.62
C THR A 266 3.16 -0.23 3.01
N VAL A 267 4.19 -0.36 3.83
CA VAL A 267 4.23 0.08 5.21
C VAL A 267 5.32 1.13 5.36
N ARG A 268 4.98 2.27 5.98
CA ARG A 268 5.98 3.22 6.47
C ARG A 268 6.19 2.98 7.96
N PHE A 269 7.43 2.87 8.39
CA PHE A 269 7.84 3.07 9.77
C PHE A 269 8.46 4.45 9.93
N ASP A 270 8.14 5.17 10.99
CA ASP A 270 8.71 6.49 11.24
C ASP A 270 8.90 6.81 12.73
N TYR A 271 9.73 7.81 12.98
CA TYR A 271 9.93 8.52 14.24
C TYR A 271 9.84 10.02 13.92
N ALA A 272 8.66 10.46 13.49
CA ALA A 272 8.41 11.85 13.14
C ALA A 272 8.25 12.79 14.36
N GLY A 273 8.15 12.24 15.58
CA GLY A 273 7.99 13.04 16.79
C GLY A 273 6.56 13.53 17.00
N PRO A 274 6.35 14.57 17.82
CA PRO A 274 5.03 14.98 18.27
C PRO A 274 4.15 15.56 17.15
N VAL A 275 4.73 15.96 16.01
CA VAL A 275 3.96 16.43 14.85
C VAL A 275 3.00 15.35 14.34
N ALA A 276 3.33 14.07 14.55
CA ALA A 276 2.54 12.92 14.14
C ALA A 276 1.60 12.40 15.26
N GLY A 277 1.46 13.13 16.37
CA GLY A 277 0.79 12.64 17.58
C GLY A 277 1.79 11.87 18.45
N LYS A 278 1.77 10.54 18.40
CA LYS A 278 2.81 9.74 19.08
C LYS A 278 4.16 9.90 18.37
N TYR A 279 5.24 9.75 19.12
CA TYR A 279 6.59 10.02 18.61
C TYR A 279 7.04 9.11 17.45
N LYS A 280 6.62 7.84 17.46
CA LYS A 280 6.99 6.84 16.46
C LYS A 280 5.82 5.91 16.17
N GLY A 281 5.85 5.23 15.04
CA GLY A 281 4.75 4.34 14.64
C GLY A 281 5.00 3.69 13.29
N ALA A 282 4.02 2.93 12.83
CA ALA A 282 3.91 2.45 11.48
C ALA A 282 2.53 2.75 10.89
N VAL A 283 2.44 2.87 9.56
CA VAL A 283 1.18 3.04 8.82
C VAL A 283 1.18 2.34 7.47
N PHE A 284 0.01 1.89 7.03
CA PHE A 284 -0.24 1.52 5.63
C PHE A 284 -0.36 2.78 4.77
N THR A 285 0.57 2.98 3.84
CA THR A 285 0.67 4.26 3.11
C THR A 285 -0.34 4.40 1.99
N LYS A 286 -0.96 3.30 1.55
CA LYS A 286 -2.03 3.28 0.55
C LYS A 286 -3.41 3.63 1.13
N ALA A 287 -3.52 3.80 2.45
CA ALA A 287 -4.78 4.19 3.08
C ALA A 287 -5.22 5.58 2.61
N ARG A 288 -6.46 5.69 2.13
CA ARG A 288 -7.08 6.97 1.80
C ARG A 288 -7.53 7.65 3.10
N VAL A 289 -6.86 8.75 3.45
CA VAL A 289 -7.22 9.56 4.63
C VAL A 289 -8.01 10.77 4.16
N GLU A 290 -9.16 11.02 4.79
CA GLU A 290 -10.01 12.17 4.51
C GLU A 290 -10.25 13.00 5.77
N LEU A 291 -10.04 14.31 5.69
CA LEU A 291 -10.66 15.26 6.60
C LEU A 291 -12.13 15.40 6.19
N VAL A 292 -13.04 14.96 7.06
CA VAL A 292 -14.48 15.08 6.82
C VAL A 292 -15.03 16.25 7.63
N MET A 293 -15.69 17.19 6.97
CA MET A 293 -16.38 18.33 7.60
C MET A 293 -17.80 18.44 7.07
N SER A 294 -18.74 18.86 7.91
CA SER A 294 -20.15 19.02 7.54
C SER A 294 -20.55 20.48 7.46
N ARG A 295 -21.34 20.84 6.45
CA ARG A 295 -21.95 22.18 6.34
C ARG A 295 -23.15 22.39 7.28
N THR A 296 -23.63 21.33 7.94
CA THR A 296 -24.69 21.42 8.95
C THR A 296 -24.18 21.31 10.38
N ASP A 297 -22.90 20.98 10.58
CA ASP A 297 -22.28 21.01 11.89
C ASP A 297 -22.00 22.46 12.28
N SER A 298 -22.73 22.97 13.28
CA SER A 298 -22.63 24.35 13.71
C SER A 298 -21.27 24.74 14.29
N GLU A 299 -20.40 23.78 14.62
CA GLU A 299 -19.05 24.09 15.10
C GLU A 299 -18.08 24.45 13.96
N VAL A 300 -18.35 24.03 12.73
CA VAL A 300 -17.43 24.17 11.57
C VAL A 300 -18.12 24.45 10.23
N ASN A 301 -19.37 24.93 10.25
CA ASN A 301 -20.16 25.09 9.04
C ASN A 301 -19.63 26.20 8.12
N GLU A 302 -18.98 27.24 8.67
CA GLU A 302 -18.39 28.31 7.88
C GLU A 302 -17.11 27.86 7.18
N SER A 303 -16.20 27.17 7.90
CA SER A 303 -15.04 26.49 7.31
C SER A 303 -15.46 25.45 6.26
N ALA A 304 -16.44 24.60 6.57
CA ALA A 304 -16.93 23.59 5.63
C ALA A 304 -17.52 24.23 4.36
N LEU A 305 -18.26 25.35 4.51
CA LEU A 305 -18.81 26.08 3.37
C LEU A 305 -17.71 26.77 2.54
N HIS A 306 -16.67 27.32 3.18
CA HIS A 306 -15.53 27.89 2.49
C HIS A 306 -14.82 26.84 1.63
N ILE A 307 -14.47 25.70 2.23
CA ILE A 307 -13.82 24.59 1.52
C ILE A 307 -14.71 24.06 0.40
N TYR A 308 -16.02 23.90 0.65
CA TYR A 308 -16.98 23.49 -0.39
C TYR A 308 -16.97 24.43 -1.59
N ASP A 309 -17.04 25.75 -1.35
CA ASP A 309 -17.00 26.72 -2.44
C ASP A 309 -15.64 26.71 -3.14
N ALA A 310 -14.52 26.55 -2.43
CA ALA A 310 -13.20 26.43 -3.07
C ALA A 310 -13.11 25.21 -4.00
N LEU A 311 -13.64 24.06 -3.58
CA LEU A 311 -13.62 22.82 -4.35
C LEU A 311 -14.63 22.80 -5.50
N LYS A 312 -15.84 23.35 -5.30
CA LYS A 312 -16.98 23.18 -6.23
C LYS A 312 -17.36 24.43 -7.01
N ARG A 313 -16.99 25.60 -6.49
CA ARG A 313 -17.34 26.91 -7.03
C ARG A 313 -16.16 27.88 -6.94
N PRO A 314 -14.96 27.47 -7.40
CA PRO A 314 -13.73 28.26 -7.21
C PRO A 314 -13.85 29.68 -7.77
N GLU A 315 -14.70 29.92 -8.76
CA GLU A 315 -15.00 31.25 -9.32
C GLU A 315 -15.61 32.21 -8.29
N ARG A 316 -16.27 31.69 -7.25
CA ARG A 316 -16.89 32.46 -6.15
C ARG A 316 -15.94 32.72 -4.98
N THR A 317 -14.68 32.32 -5.11
CA THR A 317 -13.68 32.46 -4.07
C THR A 317 -12.63 33.52 -4.39
N PHE A 318 -11.87 33.95 -3.38
CA PHE A 318 -10.82 34.95 -3.54
C PHE A 318 -9.43 34.35 -3.24
N PRO A 319 -8.36 34.69 -3.98
CA PRO A 319 -8.38 35.47 -5.21
C PRO A 319 -9.24 34.78 -6.29
N SER A 320 -10.02 35.60 -7.02
CA SER A 320 -10.95 35.12 -8.04
C SER A 320 -10.22 34.97 -9.37
N SER A 321 -10.41 33.83 -10.02
CA SER A 321 -9.91 33.56 -11.36
C SER A 321 -10.84 32.57 -12.06
N ALA A 322 -11.14 32.83 -13.33
CA ALA A 322 -12.09 32.05 -14.13
C ALA A 322 -11.61 30.61 -14.44
N SER A 323 -10.30 30.36 -14.38
CA SER A 323 -9.69 29.04 -14.63
C SER A 323 -9.18 28.37 -13.35
N LYS A 324 -9.56 28.88 -12.18
CA LYS A 324 -9.09 28.37 -10.90
C LYS A 324 -9.70 26.98 -10.64
N SER A 325 -8.85 26.03 -10.29
CA SER A 325 -9.23 24.78 -9.65
C SER A 325 -8.46 24.67 -8.34
N VAL A 326 -9.07 24.13 -7.30
CA VAL A 326 -8.45 24.00 -5.98
C VAL A 326 -8.36 22.51 -5.62
N PRO A 327 -7.20 21.99 -5.18
CA PRO A 327 -7.04 20.57 -4.88
C PRO A 327 -7.71 20.18 -3.55
N GLY A 328 -7.76 18.87 -3.31
CA GLY A 328 -8.09 18.23 -2.04
C GLY A 328 -9.23 17.21 -2.10
N GLU A 329 -10.09 17.21 -3.12
CA GLU A 329 -11.13 16.18 -3.26
C GLU A 329 -10.62 14.96 -4.06
N THR A 330 -10.18 15.20 -5.31
CA THR A 330 -9.68 14.17 -6.24
C THR A 330 -8.16 14.20 -6.37
N GLU A 331 -7.59 15.40 -6.45
CA GLU A 331 -6.16 15.67 -6.29
C GLU A 331 -5.86 15.79 -4.78
N PRO A 332 -4.89 15.05 -4.21
CA PRO A 332 -4.62 15.13 -2.77
C PRO A 332 -4.01 16.48 -2.37
N LEU A 333 -4.11 16.79 -1.08
CA LEU A 333 -3.23 17.74 -0.42
C LEU A 333 -2.06 16.99 0.23
N HIS A 334 -0.89 17.61 0.33
CA HIS A 334 0.27 17.04 1.01
C HIS A 334 0.60 17.86 2.25
N ARG A 335 0.66 17.20 3.41
CA ARG A 335 1.00 17.88 4.66
C ARG A 335 2.41 18.46 4.59
N MET A 336 2.56 19.71 5.01
CA MET A 336 3.84 20.39 5.20
C MET A 336 4.01 20.67 6.70
N VAL A 337 5.09 20.14 7.32
CA VAL A 337 5.34 20.31 8.76
C VAL A 337 6.25 21.48 9.10
N ASP A 338 6.88 22.11 8.10
CA ASP A 338 7.71 23.29 8.29
C ASP A 338 6.88 24.48 8.80
N THR A 339 7.13 24.86 10.05
CA THR A 339 6.35 25.92 10.72
C THR A 339 6.60 27.29 10.12
N LYS A 340 7.83 27.57 9.65
CA LYS A 340 8.18 28.87 9.09
C LYS A 340 7.47 29.08 7.75
N ASN A 341 7.48 28.07 6.89
CA ASN A 341 6.74 28.11 5.63
C ASN A 341 5.24 28.22 5.91
N SER A 342 4.72 27.48 6.90
CA SER A 342 3.32 27.57 7.27
C SER A 342 2.92 28.97 7.76
N GLU A 343 3.77 29.64 8.54
CA GLU A 343 3.57 31.04 8.94
C GLU A 343 3.60 32.00 7.74
N ASP A 344 4.51 31.78 6.79
CA ASP A 344 4.58 32.60 5.57
C ASP A 344 3.33 32.44 4.70
N GLN A 345 2.79 31.22 4.60
CA GLN A 345 1.52 30.97 3.90
C GLN A 345 0.35 31.69 4.57
N ARG A 346 0.25 31.63 5.91
CA ARG A 346 -0.75 32.39 6.67
C ARG A 346 -0.63 33.89 6.42
N ALA A 347 0.59 34.42 6.49
CA ALA A 347 0.85 35.84 6.25
C ALA A 347 0.41 36.26 4.83
N ASN A 348 0.58 35.39 3.84
CA ASN A 348 0.10 35.64 2.49
C ASN A 348 -1.43 35.58 2.37
N SER A 349 -2.08 34.58 2.98
CA SER A 349 -3.55 34.50 3.05
C SER A 349 -4.17 35.74 3.71
N ILE A 350 -3.60 36.18 4.84
CA ILE A 350 -4.04 37.38 5.57
C ILE A 350 -3.94 38.63 4.69
N LYS A 351 -2.88 38.77 3.87
CA LYS A 351 -2.75 39.89 2.92
C LYS A 351 -3.88 39.88 1.89
N GLU A 352 -4.21 38.72 1.34
CA GLU A 352 -5.34 38.61 0.39
C GLU A 352 -6.69 38.88 1.06
N CYS A 353 -6.92 38.41 2.30
CA CYS A 353 -8.12 38.79 3.06
C CYS A 353 -8.22 40.32 3.23
N LYS A 354 -7.13 40.98 3.65
CA LYS A 354 -7.12 42.44 3.84
C LYS A 354 -7.34 43.21 2.54
N LYS A 355 -6.91 42.66 1.40
CA LYS A 355 -7.16 43.24 0.09
C LYS A 355 -8.63 43.17 -0.33
N VAL A 356 -9.35 42.13 0.07
CA VAL A 356 -10.77 41.93 -0.30
C VAL A 356 -11.71 42.63 0.67
N TRP A 357 -11.49 42.47 1.98
CA TRP A 357 -12.43 42.93 3.02
C TRP A 357 -11.91 44.10 3.87
N GLY A 358 -10.67 44.56 3.65
CA GLY A 358 -10.05 45.58 4.49
C GLY A 358 -9.52 45.02 5.81
N ASP A 359 -9.16 45.92 6.73
CA ASP A 359 -8.69 45.51 8.05
C ASP A 359 -9.87 45.05 8.92
N TYR A 360 -9.79 43.83 9.42
CA TYR A 360 -10.80 43.19 10.27
C TYR A 360 -10.32 43.07 11.73
N SER A 361 -9.27 43.82 12.10
CA SER A 361 -8.79 43.88 13.48
C SER A 361 -9.89 44.41 14.41
N GLY A 362 -10.01 43.82 15.60
CA GLY A 362 -11.07 44.16 16.55
C GLY A 362 -12.44 43.54 16.28
N THR A 363 -12.57 42.68 15.27
CA THR A 363 -13.76 41.83 15.05
C THR A 363 -13.54 40.41 15.58
N SER A 364 -14.59 39.58 15.62
CA SER A 364 -14.48 38.14 15.89
C SER A 364 -14.03 37.32 14.67
N LEU A 365 -13.86 37.95 13.50
CA LEU A 365 -13.56 37.27 12.26
C LEU A 365 -12.09 36.89 12.13
N GLN A 366 -11.83 35.75 11.51
CA GLN A 366 -10.50 35.29 11.11
C GLN A 366 -10.46 35.02 9.61
N CYS A 367 -9.27 35.13 9.03
CA CYS A 367 -9.02 34.75 7.64
C CYS A 367 -8.82 33.23 7.58
N ASP A 368 -9.81 32.52 7.07
CA ASP A 368 -9.70 31.11 6.72
C ASP A 368 -9.10 30.95 5.33
N GLU A 369 -8.39 29.85 5.11
CA GLU A 369 -7.52 29.61 3.96
C GLU A 369 -7.57 28.16 3.49
N TYR A 370 -7.77 27.97 2.18
CA TYR A 370 -7.84 26.65 1.59
C TYR A 370 -7.19 26.62 0.19
N PRO A 371 -6.20 25.75 -0.10
CA PRO A 371 -5.65 24.72 0.77
C PRO A 371 -4.95 25.31 2.01
N PHE A 372 -4.88 24.51 3.07
CA PHE A 372 -4.44 24.97 4.39
C PHE A 372 -2.99 25.43 4.38
N ALA A 373 -2.62 26.41 5.21
CA ALA A 373 -1.23 26.83 5.35
C ALA A 373 -0.27 25.72 5.81
N SER A 374 -0.77 24.60 6.34
CA SER A 374 0.01 23.40 6.66
C SER A 374 0.09 22.39 5.51
N THR A 375 -0.10 22.84 4.26
CA THR A 375 -0.01 22.00 3.06
C THR A 375 0.91 22.61 2.01
N TYR A 376 1.50 21.77 1.15
CA TYR A 376 2.36 22.24 0.05
C TYR A 376 1.56 22.98 -1.04
N GLU A 377 0.26 22.71 -1.13
CA GLU A 377 -0.69 23.35 -2.06
C GLU A 377 -1.26 24.67 -1.54
N GLY A 378 -0.76 25.16 -0.39
CA GLY A 378 -1.25 26.40 0.22
C GLY A 378 -0.94 27.66 -0.61
N SER A 379 -1.18 28.82 -0.01
CA SER A 379 -1.20 30.11 -0.72
C SER A 379 0.14 30.53 -1.35
N LEU A 380 1.27 29.89 -1.01
CA LEU A 380 2.58 30.14 -1.59
C LEU A 380 3.05 29.07 -2.59
N ALA A 381 2.19 28.12 -2.97
CA ALA A 381 2.49 27.13 -4.02
C ALA A 381 2.83 27.75 -5.38
N GLY A 382 2.43 29.01 -5.61
CA GLY A 382 2.78 29.80 -6.80
C GLY A 382 1.91 29.53 -8.03
N ASP A 383 0.85 28.72 -7.89
CA ASP A 383 -0.09 28.35 -8.96
C ASP A 383 -1.42 29.13 -8.89
N GLY A 384 -1.63 29.93 -7.83
CA GLY A 384 -2.86 30.69 -7.61
C GLY A 384 -4.08 29.83 -7.25
N ARG A 385 -3.89 28.56 -6.89
CA ARG A 385 -4.94 27.57 -6.63
C ARG A 385 -5.38 27.55 -5.16
N PHE A 386 -5.47 28.71 -4.51
CA PHE A 386 -5.90 28.85 -3.12
C PHE A 386 -7.04 29.87 -2.96
N SER A 387 -7.80 29.74 -1.89
CA SER A 387 -8.97 30.51 -1.52
C SER A 387 -8.80 31.07 -0.10
N VAL A 388 -9.31 32.27 0.12
CA VAL A 388 -9.45 32.89 1.44
C VAL A 388 -10.86 33.38 1.67
N ARG A 389 -11.30 33.38 2.93
CA ARG A 389 -12.60 33.90 3.37
C ARG A 389 -12.53 34.40 4.81
N LEU A 390 -13.19 35.52 5.11
CA LEU A 390 -13.45 35.87 6.51
C LEU A 390 -14.61 35.04 7.05
N ILE A 391 -14.38 34.33 8.15
CA ILE A 391 -15.37 33.53 8.87
C ILE A 391 -15.26 33.80 10.38
N GLU A 392 -16.24 33.38 11.16
CA GLU A 392 -16.19 33.49 12.63
C GLU A 392 -14.98 32.74 13.21
N GLY A 393 -14.23 33.40 14.10
CA GLY A 393 -12.97 32.88 14.61
C GLY A 393 -13.12 31.57 15.39
N SER A 394 -14.24 31.38 16.11
CA SER A 394 -14.50 30.13 16.82
C SER A 394 -14.70 28.94 15.88
N ASP A 395 -15.35 29.16 14.73
CA ASP A 395 -15.56 28.15 13.68
C ASP A 395 -14.21 27.79 13.04
N ASN A 396 -13.44 28.81 12.64
CA ASN A 396 -12.10 28.63 12.06
C ASN A 396 -11.15 27.85 12.98
N GLU A 397 -11.13 28.19 14.27
CA GLU A 397 -10.32 27.48 15.26
C GLU A 397 -10.77 26.03 15.47
N ALA A 398 -12.09 25.76 15.42
CA ALA A 398 -12.63 24.41 15.46
C ALA A 398 -12.22 23.60 14.22
N GLY A 399 -12.31 24.20 13.03
CA GLY A 399 -11.82 23.61 11.79
C GLY A 399 -10.34 23.27 11.85
N GLY A 400 -9.51 24.18 12.39
CA GLY A 400 -8.09 23.96 12.63
C GLY A 400 -7.82 22.80 13.61
N ARG A 401 -8.61 22.66 14.68
CA ARG A 401 -8.52 21.52 15.61
C ARG A 401 -8.88 20.20 14.92
N MET A 402 -9.92 20.16 14.10
CA MET A 402 -10.29 18.97 13.33
C MET A 402 -9.21 18.57 12.32
N LEU A 403 -8.59 19.55 11.66
CA LEU A 403 -7.45 19.30 10.76
C LEU A 403 -6.26 18.68 11.53
N ASN A 404 -5.90 19.25 12.68
CA ASN A 404 -4.82 18.72 13.50
C ASN A 404 -5.14 17.32 14.06
N ALA A 405 -6.40 17.06 14.44
CA ALA A 405 -6.86 15.74 14.84
C ALA A 405 -6.72 14.75 13.66
N THR A 406 -7.12 15.13 12.45
CA THR A 406 -6.95 14.29 11.25
C THR A 406 -5.49 13.93 11.02
N TYR A 407 -4.58 14.90 11.14
CA TYR A 407 -3.15 14.67 11.01
C TYR A 407 -2.59 13.68 12.04
N THR A 408 -2.93 13.87 13.31
CA THR A 408 -2.36 13.10 14.41
C THR A 408 -2.99 11.72 14.54
N LEU A 409 -4.32 11.60 14.42
CA LEU A 409 -5.04 10.32 14.48
C LEU A 409 -4.67 9.39 13.34
N ASN A 410 -4.32 9.91 12.16
CA ASN A 410 -3.93 9.12 11.00
C ASN A 410 -2.41 9.08 10.78
N ARG A 411 -1.63 9.65 11.70
CA ARG A 411 -0.17 9.75 11.61
C ARG A 411 0.31 10.28 10.24
N ILE A 412 -0.39 11.28 9.70
CA ILE A 412 0.01 11.98 8.47
C ILE A 412 1.28 12.77 8.82
N ILE A 413 2.38 12.60 8.09
CA ILE A 413 3.63 13.36 8.32
C ILE A 413 3.97 14.20 7.10
N ASP A 414 5.13 14.86 7.11
CA ASP A 414 5.59 15.68 6.00
C ASP A 414 5.58 14.92 4.67
N GLY A 415 4.92 15.50 3.67
CA GLY A 415 4.72 14.94 2.34
C GLY A 415 3.62 13.88 2.22
N ASP A 416 2.95 13.48 3.32
CA ASP A 416 1.83 12.53 3.21
C ASP A 416 0.62 13.17 2.53
N ALA A 417 0.07 12.43 1.58
CA ALA A 417 -1.19 12.75 0.93
C ALA A 417 -2.39 12.53 1.88
N PHE A 418 -3.34 13.46 1.83
CA PHE A 418 -4.67 13.34 2.41
C PHE A 418 -5.69 14.12 1.56
N TYR A 419 -6.97 13.88 1.80
CA TYR A 419 -8.07 14.47 1.05
C TYR A 419 -9.04 15.19 1.99
N VAL A 420 -9.97 15.94 1.41
CA VAL A 420 -11.02 16.64 2.13
C VAL A 420 -12.36 16.28 1.52
N LYS A 421 -13.31 15.95 2.39
CA LYS A 421 -14.67 15.58 2.01
C LYS A 421 -15.66 16.45 2.76
N ILE A 422 -16.40 17.26 2.02
CA ILE A 422 -17.47 18.07 2.59
C ILE A 422 -18.80 17.36 2.45
N VAL A 423 -19.45 17.10 3.59
CA VAL A 423 -20.80 16.51 3.65
C VAL A 423 -21.86 17.57 3.92
N SER A 424 -23.12 17.18 3.78
CA SER A 424 -24.27 18.07 4.01
C SER A 424 -24.82 17.87 5.39
#